data_AF-A0A7X8GKG2-F1
#
_entry.id   AF-A0A7X8GKG2-F1
#
_cell.length_a   1.000
_cell.length_b   1.000
_cell.length_c   1.000
_cell.angle_alpha   90.00
_cell.angle_beta   90.00
_cell.angle_gamma   90.00
#
_symmetry.space_group_name_H-M   'P 1'
#
loop_
_entity.id
_entity.type
_entity.pdbx_description
1 polymer ?
#
loop_
_entity_poly.entity_id
_entity_poly.type
_entity_poly.pdbx_seq_one_letter_code
_entity_poly.pdbx_strand_id
1 'polypeptide(L)'
;MATKRYDPSATDFNGRYARWVAALESGTEAELLEATVALPTLNKHVLKKLAAVDRDEPDPTARAQQKRVIVLLSEINANQAARLRERKRAEQRRRDRTVRVERRVELPTTCARCGTKLKEVKTTGRPRLYCSPACRKAAYEDRRAHRDGAVQVQVVEKLVTEVRERLIEVPHPRSDCIDAVLYDNDALVQAMWVLIDNVADQNYEAFSPAQSRFWDLYNNVEVLYEALVKRAAADDRRPAAPDKSTPRNKHRRNMQLMTRRHPPMGAIDQ
;
A
#
# COMPACT_ATOMS: atom_id res chain seq x y z
N MET A 1 -2.05 8.79 -3.81
CA MET A 1 -3.16 9.49 -3.16
C MET A 1 -4.37 8.57 -3.16
N ALA A 2 -4.92 8.23 -2.01
CA ALA A 2 -6.21 7.55 -1.97
C ALA A 2 -7.24 8.57 -2.47
N THR A 3 -7.68 8.42 -3.72
CA THR A 3 -8.77 9.23 -4.27
C THR A 3 -9.96 9.12 -3.32
N LYS A 4 -10.30 10.22 -2.65
CA LYS A 4 -11.43 10.31 -1.71
C LYS A 4 -12.70 9.84 -2.42
N ARG A 5 -13.66 9.25 -1.66
CA ARG A 5 -14.98 8.95 -2.23
C ARG A 5 -15.60 10.23 -2.77
N TYR A 6 -16.32 10.15 -3.89
CA TYR A 6 -17.00 11.30 -4.47
C TYR A 6 -17.91 11.94 -3.42
N ASP A 7 -17.64 13.20 -3.11
CA ASP A 7 -18.45 14.03 -2.24
C ASP A 7 -19.11 15.12 -3.10
N PRO A 8 -20.43 15.06 -3.29
CA PRO A 8 -21.15 16.05 -4.08
C PRO A 8 -21.04 17.48 -3.53
N SER A 9 -20.86 17.62 -2.21
CA SER A 9 -20.73 18.93 -1.56
C SER A 9 -19.35 19.54 -1.80
N ALA A 10 -18.29 18.74 -1.66
CA ALA A 10 -16.92 19.17 -1.92
C ALA A 10 -16.64 19.47 -3.40
N THR A 11 -17.46 18.97 -4.33
CA THR A 11 -17.29 19.17 -5.79
C THR A 11 -18.24 20.22 -6.38
N ASP A 12 -18.90 21.02 -5.54
CA ASP A 12 -19.92 22.01 -5.93
C ASP A 12 -20.93 21.42 -6.93
N PHE A 13 -21.35 20.17 -6.75
CA PHE A 13 -22.27 19.53 -7.70
C PHE A 13 -23.57 20.32 -7.82
N ASN A 14 -24.10 20.79 -6.68
CA ASN A 14 -25.35 21.53 -6.66
C ASN A 14 -25.24 22.88 -7.41
N GLY A 15 -24.15 23.62 -7.23
CA GLY A 15 -23.92 24.88 -7.95
C GLY A 15 -23.73 24.64 -9.45
N ARG A 16 -22.94 23.63 -9.85
CA ARG A 16 -22.75 23.27 -11.26
C ARG A 16 -24.05 22.84 -11.93
N TYR A 17 -24.83 22.00 -11.25
CA TYR A 17 -26.14 21.55 -11.74
C TYR A 17 -27.14 22.70 -11.87
N ALA A 18 -27.23 23.58 -10.87
CA ALA A 18 -28.12 24.73 -10.93
C ALA A 18 -27.77 25.69 -12.08
N ARG A 19 -26.47 25.97 -12.30
CA ARG A 19 -26.01 26.78 -13.45
C ARG A 19 -26.39 26.14 -14.79
N TRP A 20 -26.28 24.83 -14.90
CA TRP A 20 -26.66 24.11 -16.11
C TRP A 20 -28.17 24.13 -16.39
N VAL A 21 -28.99 24.01 -15.34
CA VAL A 21 -30.46 24.17 -15.47
C VAL A 21 -30.82 25.59 -15.90
N ALA A 22 -30.23 26.61 -15.27
CA ALA A 22 -30.47 28.00 -15.63
C ALA A 22 -30.07 28.31 -17.09
N ALA A 23 -28.94 27.75 -17.56
CA ALA A 23 -28.49 27.91 -18.94
C ALA A 23 -29.39 27.18 -19.96
N LEU A 24 -30.02 26.07 -19.57
CA LEU A 24 -31.05 25.42 -20.39
C LEU A 24 -32.32 26.26 -20.51
N GLU A 25 -32.71 26.95 -19.44
CA GLU A 25 -33.90 27.81 -19.41
C GLU A 25 -33.70 29.14 -20.14
N SER A 26 -32.49 29.70 -20.10
CA SER A 26 -32.15 30.96 -20.79
C SER A 26 -32.02 30.82 -22.31
N GLY A 27 -31.73 29.62 -22.82
CA GLY A 27 -31.60 29.34 -24.25
C GLY A 27 -30.35 29.92 -24.92
N THR A 28 -29.41 30.45 -24.14
CA THR A 28 -28.13 31.01 -24.60
C THR A 28 -27.12 29.88 -24.85
N GLU A 29 -26.82 29.63 -26.12
CA GLU A 29 -25.96 28.51 -26.53
C GLU A 29 -24.56 28.54 -25.89
N ALA A 30 -23.99 29.75 -25.71
CA ALA A 30 -22.68 29.93 -25.07
C ALA A 30 -22.68 29.53 -23.58
N GLU A 31 -23.70 29.96 -22.82
CA GLU A 31 -23.81 29.64 -21.39
C GLU A 31 -24.13 28.15 -21.19
N LEU A 32 -24.94 27.57 -22.09
CA LEU A 32 -25.25 26.14 -22.06
C LEU A 32 -24.00 25.30 -22.32
N LEU A 33 -23.16 25.70 -23.26
CA LEU A 33 -21.91 25.01 -23.56
C LEU A 33 -20.94 25.08 -22.37
N GLU A 34 -20.76 26.25 -21.78
CA GLU A 34 -19.93 26.44 -20.58
C GLU A 34 -20.43 25.59 -19.40
N ALA A 35 -21.73 25.63 -19.11
CA ALA A 35 -22.31 24.86 -18.02
C ALA A 35 -22.26 23.34 -18.27
N THR A 36 -22.34 22.91 -19.53
CA THR A 36 -22.18 21.50 -19.90
C THR A 36 -20.74 21.03 -19.72
N VAL A 37 -19.75 21.84 -20.08
CA VAL A 37 -18.32 21.56 -19.82
C VAL A 37 -18.05 21.42 -18.32
N ALA A 38 -18.73 22.22 -17.49
CA ALA A 38 -18.64 22.11 -16.04
C ALA A 38 -19.19 20.79 -15.48
N LEU A 39 -20.01 20.04 -16.23
CA LEU A 39 -20.56 18.73 -15.86
C LEU A 39 -20.03 17.66 -16.84
N PRO A 40 -18.76 17.23 -16.71
CA PRO A 40 -18.07 16.42 -17.70
C PRO A 40 -18.70 15.04 -17.95
N THR A 41 -19.61 14.59 -17.08
CA THR A 41 -20.35 13.34 -17.28
C THR A 41 -21.63 13.47 -18.10
N LEU A 42 -22.05 14.69 -18.48
CA LEU A 42 -23.16 14.95 -19.41
C LEU A 42 -22.78 14.57 -20.85
N ASN A 43 -22.73 13.27 -21.12
CA ASN A 43 -22.55 12.74 -22.47
C ASN A 43 -23.90 12.45 -23.14
N LYS A 44 -23.86 12.10 -24.43
CA LYS A 44 -25.04 11.77 -25.25
C LYS A 44 -25.99 10.76 -24.60
N HIS A 45 -25.46 9.79 -23.84
CA HIS A 45 -26.27 8.77 -23.16
C HIS A 45 -27.02 9.36 -21.97
N VAL A 46 -26.35 10.18 -21.15
CA VAL A 46 -26.99 10.87 -20.02
C VAL A 46 -28.06 11.83 -20.54
N LEU A 47 -27.76 12.63 -21.57
CA LEU A 47 -28.74 13.53 -22.20
C LEU A 47 -29.97 12.77 -22.73
N LYS A 48 -29.78 11.59 -23.36
CA LYS A 48 -30.89 10.73 -23.79
C LYS A 48 -31.78 10.28 -22.62
N LYS A 49 -31.19 9.96 -21.46
CA LYS A 49 -31.95 9.61 -20.26
C LYS A 49 -32.74 10.79 -19.70
N LEU A 50 -32.14 11.99 -19.69
CA LEU A 50 -32.82 13.21 -19.27
C LEU A 50 -34.03 13.52 -20.18
N ALA A 51 -33.85 13.37 -21.49
CA ALA A 51 -34.93 13.53 -22.46
C ALA A 51 -36.03 12.46 -22.35
N ALA A 52 -35.73 11.27 -21.82
CA ALA A 52 -36.75 10.27 -21.52
C ALA A 52 -37.58 10.69 -20.29
N VAL A 53 -36.93 11.16 -19.23
CA VAL A 53 -37.61 11.72 -18.04
C VAL A 53 -38.52 12.89 -18.42
N ASP A 54 -38.11 13.74 -19.36
CA ASP A 54 -38.96 14.82 -19.88
C ASP A 54 -40.26 14.35 -20.52
N ARG A 55 -40.25 13.19 -21.16
CA ARG A 55 -41.43 12.60 -21.81
C ARG A 55 -42.29 11.81 -20.83
N ASP A 56 -41.64 11.10 -19.91
CA ASP A 56 -42.28 10.03 -19.14
C ASP A 56 -42.81 10.51 -17.77
N GLU A 57 -42.25 11.60 -17.21
CA GLU A 57 -42.61 12.10 -15.87
C GLU A 57 -43.45 13.37 -15.95
N PRO A 58 -44.78 13.31 -15.75
CA PRO A 58 -45.66 14.47 -15.88
C PRO A 58 -45.51 15.47 -14.73
N ASP A 59 -45.16 15.05 -13.50
CA ASP A 59 -44.99 15.98 -12.37
C ASP A 59 -43.70 16.80 -12.52
N PRO A 60 -43.77 18.13 -12.60
CA PRO A 60 -42.58 18.98 -12.72
C PRO A 60 -41.58 18.79 -11.58
N THR A 61 -42.06 18.53 -10.36
CA THR A 61 -41.20 18.40 -9.19
C THR A 61 -40.45 17.07 -9.22
N ALA A 62 -41.17 15.96 -9.44
CA ALA A 62 -40.57 14.64 -9.62
C ALA A 62 -39.59 14.62 -10.80
N ARG A 63 -39.93 15.27 -11.93
CA ARG A 63 -39.08 15.36 -13.12
C ARG A 63 -37.75 16.03 -12.81
N ALA A 64 -37.79 17.19 -12.14
CA ALA A 64 -36.58 17.92 -11.75
C ALA A 64 -35.70 17.09 -10.80
N GLN A 65 -36.30 16.40 -9.83
CA GLN A 65 -35.57 15.52 -8.91
C GLN A 65 -34.94 14.33 -9.63
N GLN A 66 -35.67 13.63 -10.50
CA GLN A 66 -35.16 12.49 -11.26
C GLN A 66 -34.01 12.90 -12.17
N LYS A 67 -34.13 14.03 -12.88
CA LYS A 67 -33.04 14.58 -13.70
C LYS A 67 -31.78 14.85 -12.87
N ARG A 68 -31.93 15.47 -11.70
CA ARG A 68 -30.81 15.74 -10.79
C ARG A 68 -30.13 14.45 -10.34
N VAL A 69 -30.91 13.44 -9.97
CA VAL A 69 -30.38 12.13 -9.55
C VAL A 69 -29.61 11.46 -10.69
N ILE A 70 -30.10 11.52 -11.93
CA ILE A 70 -29.42 10.94 -13.09
C ILE A 70 -28.02 11.55 -13.29
N VAL A 71 -27.92 12.89 -13.26
CA VAL A 71 -26.63 13.59 -13.44
C VAL A 71 -25.71 13.35 -12.23
N LEU A 72 -26.25 13.31 -11.01
CA LEU A 72 -25.46 12.99 -9.82
C LEU A 72 -24.87 11.58 -9.89
N LEU A 73 -25.68 10.59 -10.27
CA LEU A 73 -25.23 9.20 -10.41
C LEU A 73 -24.19 9.05 -11.52
N SER A 74 -24.26 9.84 -12.61
CA SER A 74 -23.22 9.78 -13.65
C SER A 74 -21.87 10.28 -13.14
N GLU A 75 -21.84 11.35 -12.34
CA GLU A 75 -20.62 11.86 -11.70
C GLU A 75 -20.04 10.85 -10.69
N ILE A 76 -20.88 10.27 -9.83
CA ILE A 76 -20.47 9.25 -8.85
C ILE A 76 -19.85 8.04 -9.57
N ASN A 77 -20.53 7.53 -10.59
CA ASN A 77 -20.07 6.36 -11.34
C ASN A 77 -18.77 6.64 -12.10
N ALA A 78 -18.63 7.83 -12.70
CA ALA A 78 -17.40 8.23 -13.37
C ALA A 78 -16.22 8.32 -12.39
N ASN A 79 -16.43 8.90 -11.21
CA ASN A 79 -15.43 8.94 -10.15
C ASN A 79 -15.03 7.52 -9.71
N GLN A 80 -15.99 6.66 -9.42
CA GLN A 80 -15.72 5.26 -9.05
C GLN A 80 -14.93 4.52 -10.13
N ALA A 81 -15.28 4.70 -11.40
CA ALA A 81 -14.55 4.12 -12.53
C ALA A 81 -13.10 4.63 -12.61
N ALA A 82 -12.87 5.93 -12.39
CA ALA A 82 -11.52 6.50 -12.34
C ALA A 82 -10.68 5.88 -11.21
N ARG A 83 -11.26 5.72 -10.01
CA ARG A 83 -10.60 5.08 -8.86
C ARG A 83 -10.23 3.62 -9.15
N LEU A 84 -11.13 2.87 -9.78
CA LEU A 84 -10.85 1.48 -10.17
C LEU A 84 -9.71 1.39 -11.19
N ARG A 85 -9.67 2.31 -12.18
CA ARG A 85 -8.57 2.38 -13.16
C ARG A 85 -7.25 2.72 -12.48
N GLU A 86 -7.25 3.67 -11.56
CA GLU A 86 -6.06 4.05 -10.80
C GLU A 86 -5.54 2.88 -9.95
N ARG A 87 -6.44 2.15 -9.26
CA ARG A 87 -6.10 0.95 -8.49
C ARG A 87 -5.48 -0.13 -9.38
N LYS A 88 -6.09 -0.43 -10.53
CA LYS A 88 -5.55 -1.39 -11.51
C LYS A 88 -4.18 -0.96 -12.03
N ARG A 89 -3.99 0.33 -12.34
CA ARG A 89 -2.68 0.87 -12.75
C ARG A 89 -1.64 0.74 -11.63
N ALA A 90 -2.03 0.97 -10.37
CA ALA A 90 -1.14 0.80 -9.22
C ALA A 90 -0.75 -0.67 -9.01
N GLU A 91 -1.70 -1.60 -9.18
CA GLU A 91 -1.44 -3.04 -9.12
C GLU A 91 -0.51 -3.47 -10.26
N GLN A 92 -0.75 -2.99 -11.48
CA GLN A 92 0.13 -3.25 -12.62
C GLN A 92 1.55 -2.76 -12.35
N ARG A 93 1.73 -1.54 -11.83
CA ARG A 93 3.04 -1.03 -11.42
C ARG A 93 3.72 -1.91 -10.37
N ARG A 94 2.96 -2.53 -9.45
CA ARG A 94 3.51 -3.48 -8.48
C ARG A 94 3.96 -4.77 -9.16
N ARG A 95 3.17 -5.29 -10.11
CA ARG A 95 3.52 -6.48 -10.91
C ARG A 95 4.76 -6.23 -11.77
N ASP A 96 4.84 -5.10 -12.46
CA ASP A 96 5.97 -4.72 -13.30
C ASP A 96 7.26 -4.51 -12.48
N ARG A 97 7.14 -4.12 -11.20
CA ARG A 97 8.28 -4.06 -10.26
C ARG A 97 8.77 -5.45 -9.85
N THR A 98 7.89 -6.44 -9.81
CA THR A 98 8.23 -7.83 -9.48
C THR A 98 8.45 -8.64 -10.75
N VAL A 99 9.52 -8.38 -11.48
CA VAL A 99 9.93 -9.25 -12.60
C VAL A 99 10.43 -10.56 -11.99
N ARG A 100 9.59 -11.60 -11.97
CA ARG A 100 10.05 -12.98 -11.78
C ARG A 100 10.80 -13.37 -13.04
N VAL A 101 12.12 -13.24 -13.01
CA VAL A 101 12.99 -13.79 -14.04
C VAL A 101 12.94 -15.31 -13.91
N GLU A 102 12.22 -15.99 -14.81
CA GLU A 102 12.36 -17.44 -14.97
C GLU A 102 13.78 -17.72 -15.45
N ARG A 103 14.66 -18.05 -14.52
CA ARG A 103 16.06 -18.36 -14.82
C ARG A 103 16.16 -19.79 -15.34
N ARG A 104 16.32 -19.94 -16.67
CA ARG A 104 16.84 -21.20 -17.23
C ARG A 104 18.34 -21.25 -16.92
N VAL A 105 18.72 -22.08 -15.96
CA VAL A 105 20.13 -22.45 -15.77
C VAL A 105 20.43 -23.54 -16.79
N GLU A 106 21.29 -23.25 -17.76
CA GLU A 106 21.79 -24.29 -18.67
C GLU A 106 22.62 -25.28 -17.84
N LEU A 107 22.12 -26.52 -17.74
CA LEU A 107 22.78 -27.57 -16.98
C LEU A 107 23.95 -28.11 -17.82
N PRO A 108 25.11 -28.41 -17.19
CA PRO A 108 26.23 -29.03 -17.90
C PRO A 108 25.79 -30.35 -18.53
N THR A 109 25.92 -30.46 -19.86
CA THR A 109 25.58 -31.67 -20.62
C THR A 109 26.81 -32.54 -20.92
N THR A 110 28.02 -32.01 -20.66
CA THR A 110 29.30 -32.64 -20.93
C THR A 110 30.15 -32.73 -19.66
N CYS A 111 31.02 -33.74 -19.62
CA CYS A 111 31.98 -33.93 -18.54
C CYS A 111 33.04 -32.83 -18.58
N ALA A 112 33.23 -32.13 -17.46
CA ALA A 112 34.20 -31.03 -17.35
C ALA A 112 35.68 -31.43 -17.47
N ARG A 113 35.99 -32.72 -17.66
CA ARG A 113 37.37 -33.21 -17.87
C ARG A 113 37.58 -33.80 -19.26
N CYS A 114 36.73 -34.75 -19.66
CA CYS A 114 36.91 -35.51 -20.91
C CYS A 114 35.91 -35.13 -22.01
N GLY A 115 35.01 -34.17 -21.77
CA GLY A 115 34.02 -33.71 -22.75
C GLY A 115 32.88 -34.69 -23.05
N THR A 116 32.93 -35.93 -22.55
CA THR A 116 31.90 -36.95 -22.80
C THR A 116 30.51 -36.51 -22.32
N LYS A 117 29.47 -36.79 -23.11
CA LYS A 117 28.08 -36.51 -22.73
C LYS A 117 27.69 -37.21 -21.44
N LEU A 118 27.06 -36.47 -20.53
CA LEU A 118 26.59 -36.98 -19.25
C LEU A 118 25.26 -37.72 -19.45
N LYS A 119 25.21 -39.01 -19.12
CA LYS A 119 23.97 -39.77 -19.01
C LYS A 119 23.32 -39.34 -17.67
N GLU A 120 22.09 -38.82 -17.71
CA GLU A 120 21.29 -38.38 -16.55
C GLU A 120 21.64 -37.00 -15.95
N VAL A 121 21.38 -35.94 -16.71
CA VAL A 121 21.36 -34.57 -16.18
C VAL A 121 20.03 -34.35 -15.44
N LYS A 122 20.05 -34.48 -14.11
CA LYS A 122 18.87 -34.18 -13.27
C LYS A 122 18.60 -32.68 -13.27
N THR A 123 17.33 -32.31 -13.46
CA THR A 123 16.86 -30.91 -13.47
C THR A 123 16.78 -30.29 -12.07
N THR A 124 16.72 -31.13 -11.03
CA THR A 124 16.65 -30.72 -9.63
C THR A 124 17.84 -31.24 -8.83
N GLY A 125 18.33 -30.42 -7.89
CA GLY A 125 19.49 -30.73 -7.05
C GLY A 125 20.83 -30.33 -7.68
N ARG A 126 21.94 -30.83 -7.11
CA ARG A 126 23.30 -30.51 -7.59
C ARG A 126 23.59 -31.24 -8.92
N PRO A 127 23.83 -30.52 -10.03
CA PRO A 127 24.12 -31.15 -11.31
C PRO A 127 25.40 -31.99 -11.26
N ARG A 128 25.39 -33.12 -11.95
CA ARG A 128 26.59 -33.97 -12.11
C ARG A 128 27.56 -33.27 -13.06
N LEU A 129 28.82 -33.11 -12.65
CA LEU A 129 29.85 -32.42 -13.44
C LEU A 129 30.78 -33.40 -14.21
N TYR A 130 30.84 -34.66 -13.78
CA TYR A 130 31.77 -35.66 -14.31
C TYR A 130 31.05 -36.95 -14.70
N CYS A 131 31.47 -37.56 -15.81
CA CYS A 131 30.89 -38.80 -16.30
C CYS A 131 31.14 -39.99 -15.34
N SER A 132 32.22 -40.00 -14.57
CA SER A 132 32.57 -41.09 -13.65
C SER A 132 33.39 -40.62 -12.43
N PRO A 133 33.45 -41.42 -11.34
CA PRO A 133 34.35 -41.18 -10.21
C PRO A 133 35.83 -41.11 -10.63
N ALA A 134 36.24 -41.88 -11.63
CA ALA A 134 37.60 -41.83 -12.19
C ALA A 134 37.91 -40.45 -12.80
N CYS A 135 37.00 -39.90 -13.61
CA CYS A 135 37.15 -38.55 -14.14
C CYS A 135 37.15 -37.49 -13.03
N ARG A 136 36.38 -37.67 -11.96
CA ARG A 136 36.38 -36.77 -10.81
C ARG A 136 37.72 -36.78 -10.06
N LYS A 137 38.24 -37.97 -9.77
CA LYS A 137 39.50 -38.16 -9.04
C LYS A 137 40.66 -37.57 -9.84
N ALA A 138 40.72 -37.88 -11.12
CA ALA A 138 41.85 -37.48 -11.91
C ALA A 138 41.74 -36.00 -12.39
N ALA A 139 40.54 -35.39 -12.46
CA ALA A 139 40.41 -33.92 -12.52
C ALA A 139 40.91 -33.23 -11.24
N TYR A 140 40.77 -33.87 -10.07
CA TYR A 140 41.32 -33.37 -8.83
C TYR A 140 42.86 -33.46 -8.81
N GLU A 141 43.41 -34.57 -9.31
CA GLU A 141 44.86 -34.75 -9.48
C GLU A 141 45.44 -33.75 -10.50
N ASP A 142 44.78 -33.51 -11.63
CA ASP A 142 45.21 -32.52 -12.63
C ASP A 142 45.30 -31.10 -12.04
N ARG A 143 44.30 -30.71 -11.21
CA ARG A 143 44.31 -29.43 -10.48
C ARG A 143 45.41 -29.35 -9.43
N ARG A 144 45.65 -30.45 -8.71
CA ARG A 144 46.67 -30.54 -7.67
C ARG A 144 48.09 -30.51 -8.25
N ALA A 145 48.26 -31.06 -9.46
CA ALA A 145 49.54 -31.13 -10.15
C ALA A 145 49.86 -29.89 -10.99
N HIS A 146 49.00 -28.85 -10.97
CA HIS A 146 49.14 -27.64 -11.78
C HIS A 146 49.45 -27.92 -13.27
N ARG A 147 48.87 -28.97 -13.85
CA ARG A 147 49.06 -29.24 -15.29
C ARG A 147 48.31 -28.20 -16.12
N ASP A 148 49.03 -27.50 -17.00
CA ASP A 148 48.47 -26.51 -17.92
C ASP A 148 47.47 -27.17 -18.88
N GLY A 149 46.17 -26.96 -18.61
CA GLY A 149 45.04 -27.63 -19.25
C GLY A 149 43.98 -28.14 -18.26
N ALA A 150 44.32 -28.29 -16.98
CA ALA A 150 43.44 -28.76 -15.91
C ALA A 150 42.43 -27.72 -15.40
N VAL A 151 42.71 -26.46 -15.67
CA VAL A 151 41.90 -25.32 -15.22
C VAL A 151 41.14 -24.80 -16.43
N GLN A 152 40.17 -25.57 -16.90
CA GLN A 152 39.13 -24.98 -17.74
C GLN A 152 38.32 -24.07 -16.81
N VAL A 153 38.68 -22.80 -16.77
CA VAL A 153 37.87 -21.75 -16.12
C VAL A 153 36.57 -21.71 -16.91
N GLN A 154 35.58 -22.47 -16.46
CA GLN A 154 34.23 -22.26 -16.94
C GLN A 154 33.81 -20.91 -16.36
N VAL A 155 33.87 -19.86 -17.20
CA VAL A 155 33.30 -18.56 -16.88
C VAL A 155 31.79 -18.80 -16.77
N VAL A 156 31.37 -19.19 -15.58
CA VAL A 156 29.96 -19.15 -15.21
C VAL A 156 29.68 -17.68 -15.03
N GLU A 157 28.91 -17.08 -15.95
CA GLU A 157 28.31 -15.77 -15.75
C GLU A 157 27.41 -15.84 -14.51
N LYS A 158 28.04 -15.67 -13.35
CA LYS A 158 27.37 -15.52 -12.09
C LYS A 158 26.92 -14.07 -12.07
N LEU A 159 25.72 -13.82 -12.61
CA LEU A 159 25.00 -12.58 -12.34
C LEU A 159 24.84 -12.50 -10.81
N VAL A 160 25.74 -11.76 -10.18
CA VAL A 160 25.64 -11.32 -8.80
C VAL A 160 24.47 -10.36 -8.78
N THR A 161 23.37 -10.75 -8.13
CA THR A 161 22.33 -9.81 -7.80
C THR A 161 22.90 -8.88 -6.74
N GLU A 162 23.49 -7.76 -7.15
CA GLU A 162 23.60 -6.62 -6.25
C GLU A 162 22.17 -6.23 -5.87
N VAL A 163 21.82 -6.43 -4.61
CA VAL A 163 20.68 -5.73 -4.01
C VAL A 163 21.11 -4.28 -3.89
N ARG A 164 20.94 -3.50 -4.97
CA ARG A 164 21.03 -2.06 -4.87
C ARG A 164 19.80 -1.61 -4.11
N GLU A 165 20.01 -1.19 -2.87
CA GLU A 165 19.05 -0.37 -2.14
C GLU A 165 18.78 0.86 -2.99
N ARG A 166 17.69 0.83 -3.76
CA ARG A 166 17.27 1.98 -4.53
C ARG A 166 16.61 2.90 -3.52
N LEU A 167 17.34 3.93 -3.09
CA LEU A 167 16.74 5.10 -2.45
C LEU A 167 15.59 5.57 -3.34
N ILE A 168 14.37 5.30 -2.89
CA ILE A 168 13.17 5.79 -3.55
C ILE A 168 13.06 7.24 -3.15
N GLU A 169 13.42 8.14 -4.05
CA GLU A 169 12.93 9.52 -3.98
C GLU A 169 11.41 9.44 -4.12
N VAL A 170 10.72 9.57 -2.98
CA VAL A 170 9.28 9.61 -2.92
C VAL A 170 8.84 10.90 -3.63
N PRO A 171 8.05 10.84 -4.72
CA PRO A 171 7.74 11.99 -5.57
C PRO A 171 6.68 12.92 -4.96
N HIS A 172 6.52 12.91 -3.64
CA HIS A 172 5.58 13.77 -2.93
C HIS A 172 6.19 14.31 -1.64
N PRO A 173 5.74 15.48 -1.16
CA PRO A 173 6.18 16.04 0.10
C PRO A 173 6.05 15.03 1.25
N ARG A 174 6.97 15.08 2.22
CA ARG A 174 6.92 14.22 3.42
C ARG A 174 5.66 14.46 4.26
N SER A 175 5.07 15.66 4.19
CA SER A 175 3.77 15.97 4.81
C SER A 175 2.69 15.01 4.37
N ASP A 176 2.67 14.63 3.09
CA ASP A 176 1.65 13.73 2.55
C ASP A 176 1.79 12.31 3.14
N CYS A 177 3.01 11.88 3.49
CA CYS A 177 3.22 10.63 4.22
C CYS A 177 2.66 10.73 5.64
N ILE A 178 2.94 11.85 6.32
CA ILE A 178 2.49 12.09 7.69
C ILE A 178 0.96 12.10 7.74
N ASP A 179 0.31 12.84 6.82
CA ASP A 179 -1.14 12.88 6.72
C ASP A 179 -1.75 11.50 6.45
N ALA A 180 -1.09 10.69 5.60
CA ALA A 180 -1.53 9.33 5.34
C ALA A 180 -1.46 8.44 6.59
N VAL A 181 -0.40 8.56 7.41
CA VAL A 181 -0.27 7.84 8.69
C VAL A 181 -1.31 8.33 9.69
N LEU A 182 -1.55 9.64 9.79
CA LEU A 182 -2.52 10.21 10.73
C LEU A 182 -3.98 9.84 10.38
N TYR A 183 -4.28 9.58 9.11
CA TYR A 183 -5.63 9.20 8.67
C TYR A 183 -5.95 7.71 8.85
N ASP A 184 -4.93 6.86 8.95
CA ASP A 184 -5.07 5.41 9.13
C ASP A 184 -4.78 5.04 10.60
N ASN A 185 -5.84 4.68 11.33
CA ASN A 185 -5.73 4.36 12.76
C ASN A 185 -4.73 3.23 13.05
N ASP A 186 -4.68 2.21 12.20
CA ASP A 186 -3.77 1.08 12.41
C ASP A 186 -2.33 1.48 12.13
N ALA A 187 -2.11 2.28 11.07
CA ALA A 187 -0.79 2.81 10.75
C ALA A 187 -0.27 3.76 11.84
N LEU A 188 -1.14 4.62 12.39
CA LEU A 188 -0.81 5.50 13.51
C LEU A 188 -0.40 4.70 14.74
N VAL A 189 -1.19 3.70 15.14
CA VAL A 189 -0.88 2.85 16.29
C VAL A 189 0.44 2.11 16.09
N GLN A 190 0.66 1.55 14.91
CA GLN A 190 1.92 0.88 14.58
C GLN A 190 3.11 1.83 14.63
N ALA A 191 2.99 3.04 14.06
CA ALA A 191 4.05 4.05 14.12
C ALA A 191 4.41 4.44 15.56
N MET A 192 3.41 4.55 16.44
CA MET A 192 3.64 4.81 17.87
C MET A 192 4.39 3.65 18.55
N TRP A 193 4.03 2.40 18.27
CA TRP A 193 4.72 1.25 18.85
C TRP A 193 6.17 1.13 18.38
N VAL A 194 6.42 1.31 17.08
CA VAL A 194 7.79 1.32 16.55
C VAL A 194 8.63 2.42 17.20
N LEU A 195 8.05 3.61 17.42
CA LEU A 195 8.74 4.68 18.11
C LEU A 195 9.04 4.32 19.57
N ILE A 196 8.09 3.70 20.29
CA ILE A 196 8.29 3.23 21.66
C ILE A 196 9.41 2.19 21.73
N ASP A 197 9.39 1.20 20.84
CA ASP A 197 10.40 0.14 20.81
C ASP A 197 11.80 0.71 20.53
N ASN A 198 11.92 1.65 19.58
CA ASN A 198 13.19 2.30 19.26
C ASN A 198 13.72 3.19 20.40
N VAL A 199 12.84 3.80 21.18
CA VAL A 199 13.24 4.60 22.37
C VAL A 199 13.58 3.70 23.55
N ALA A 200 12.91 2.55 23.68
CA ALA A 200 13.17 1.57 24.73
C ALA A 200 14.47 0.78 24.49
N ASP A 201 14.87 0.62 23.23
CA ASP A 201 16.15 -0.01 22.87
C ASP A 201 17.32 0.91 23.22
N GLN A 202 17.99 0.59 24.34
CA GLN A 202 19.16 1.31 24.82
C GLN A 202 20.35 1.24 23.86
N ASN A 203 20.35 0.31 22.90
CA ASN A 203 21.40 0.19 21.90
C ASN A 203 21.09 0.98 20.62
N TYR A 204 19.90 1.58 20.51
CA TYR A 204 19.53 2.38 19.35
C TYR A 204 20.11 3.80 19.46
N GLU A 205 21.31 3.97 18.91
CA GLU A 205 22.12 5.19 19.04
C GLU A 205 21.38 6.48 18.64
N ALA A 206 20.48 6.39 17.65
CA ALA A 206 19.68 7.53 17.21
C ALA A 206 18.80 8.13 18.32
N PHE A 207 18.30 7.34 19.26
CA PHE A 207 17.53 7.82 20.42
C PHE A 207 18.32 7.72 21.74
N SER A 208 19.65 7.82 21.67
CA SER A 208 20.47 8.01 22.88
C SER A 208 20.24 9.40 23.51
N PRO A 209 20.23 9.53 24.86
CA PRO A 209 20.17 10.83 25.54
C PRO A 209 21.30 11.80 25.18
N ALA A 210 22.38 11.32 24.57
CA ALA A 210 23.46 12.16 24.04
C ALA A 210 23.07 12.89 22.74
N GLN A 211 21.99 12.48 22.06
CA GLN A 211 21.53 13.06 20.80
C GLN A 211 20.45 14.12 21.07
N SER A 212 20.53 15.28 20.39
CA SER A 212 19.51 16.34 20.52
C SER A 212 18.10 15.86 20.18
N ARG A 213 18.00 14.99 19.17
CA ARG A 213 16.72 14.42 18.71
C ARG A 213 15.96 13.65 19.80
N PHE A 214 16.66 13.07 20.78
CA PHE A 214 16.03 12.42 21.92
C PHE A 214 15.29 13.44 22.78
N TRP A 215 15.94 14.57 23.09
CA TRP A 215 15.34 15.65 23.87
C TRP A 215 14.23 16.38 23.12
N ASP A 216 14.39 16.59 21.80
CA ASP A 216 13.30 17.12 20.95
C ASP A 216 12.08 16.21 21.02
N LEU A 217 12.27 14.89 20.89
CA LEU A 217 11.18 13.92 21.03
C LEU A 217 10.57 13.94 22.43
N TYR A 218 11.38 13.96 23.49
CA TYR A 218 10.93 14.02 24.87
C TYR A 218 9.98 15.21 25.10
N ASN A 219 10.43 16.41 24.71
CA ASN A 219 9.63 17.64 24.86
C ASN A 219 8.34 17.57 24.02
N ASN A 220 8.42 17.10 22.78
CA ASN A 220 7.25 16.96 21.91
C ASN A 220 6.21 15.99 22.48
N VAL A 221 6.64 14.88 23.08
CA VAL A 221 5.75 13.91 23.73
C VAL A 221 5.10 14.51 24.98
N GLU A 222 5.82 15.32 25.75
CA GLU A 222 5.27 16.03 26.91
C GLU A 222 4.17 17.01 26.49
N VAL A 223 4.42 17.84 25.47
CA VAL A 223 3.40 18.76 24.91
C VAL A 223 2.19 17.99 24.37
N LEU A 224 2.43 16.89 23.64
CA LEU A 224 1.34 16.06 23.11
C LEU A 224 0.50 15.45 24.24
N TYR A 225 1.15 14.95 25.29
CA TYR A 225 0.48 14.38 26.46
C TYR A 225 -0.42 15.42 27.13
N GLU A 226 0.09 16.63 27.38
CA GLU A 226 -0.71 17.71 27.96
C GLU A 226 -1.92 18.06 27.10
N ALA A 227 -1.73 18.20 25.77
CA ALA A 227 -2.81 18.52 24.84
C ALA A 227 -3.90 17.44 24.84
N LEU A 228 -3.51 16.16 24.87
CA LEU A 228 -4.43 15.03 24.97
C LEU A 228 -5.19 15.04 26.30
N VAL A 229 -4.51 15.32 27.42
CA VAL A 229 -5.13 15.40 28.75
C VAL A 229 -6.14 16.55 28.80
N LYS A 230 -5.78 17.74 28.30
CA LYS A 230 -6.66 18.92 28.23
C LYS A 230 -7.91 18.61 27.38
N ARG A 231 -7.73 18.01 26.20
CA ARG A 231 -8.84 17.65 25.31
C ARG A 231 -9.74 16.57 25.89
N ALA A 232 -9.16 15.55 26.54
CA ALA A 232 -9.94 14.50 27.22
C ALA A 232 -10.70 15.04 28.43
N ALA A 233 -10.15 16.05 29.14
CA ALA A 233 -10.83 16.69 30.26
C ALA A 233 -12.03 17.54 29.84
N ALA A 234 -12.00 18.09 28.62
CA ALA A 234 -13.10 18.85 28.03
C ALA A 234 -14.19 17.96 27.38
N ASP A 235 -14.04 16.64 27.37
CA ASP A 235 -15.02 15.72 26.80
C ASP A 235 -15.95 15.16 27.88
N ASP A 236 -17.24 15.49 27.81
CA ASP A 236 -18.27 15.05 28.76
C ASP A 236 -18.49 13.53 28.77
N ARG A 237 -17.99 12.80 27.77
CA ARG A 237 -18.03 11.34 27.70
C ARG A 237 -16.82 10.68 28.38
N ARG A 238 -15.96 11.46 29.04
CA ARG A 238 -14.79 10.95 29.75
C ARG A 238 -15.22 9.94 30.83
N PRO A 239 -14.72 8.70 30.82
CA PRO A 239 -14.94 7.77 31.91
C PRO A 239 -14.39 8.36 33.21
N ALA A 240 -15.15 8.23 34.31
CA ALA A 240 -14.72 8.70 35.63
C ALA A 240 -13.32 8.19 35.96
N ALA A 241 -12.50 9.04 36.58
CA ALA A 241 -11.17 8.63 36.99
C ALA A 241 -11.29 7.39 37.90
N PRO A 242 -10.52 6.33 37.64
CA PRO A 242 -10.50 5.15 38.49
C PRO A 242 -10.11 5.53 39.92
N ASP A 243 -10.77 4.95 40.91
CA ASP A 243 -10.50 5.15 42.35
C ASP A 243 -9.00 4.96 42.68
N LYS A 244 -8.51 5.70 43.68
CA LYS A 244 -7.12 5.78 44.15
C LYS A 244 -6.51 4.42 44.52
N SER A 245 -7.33 3.39 44.71
CA SER A 245 -6.93 1.99 44.90
C SER A 245 -6.45 1.30 43.62
N THR A 246 -6.67 1.90 42.44
CA THR A 246 -6.29 1.34 41.13
C THR A 246 -4.87 1.78 40.77
N PRO A 247 -3.95 0.86 40.38
CA PRO A 247 -2.57 1.21 40.07
C PRO A 247 -2.47 2.37 39.08
N ARG A 248 -1.70 3.39 39.48
CA ARG A 248 -1.56 4.70 38.81
C ARG A 248 -0.96 4.66 37.41
N ASN A 249 -0.39 3.52 37.00
CA ASN A 249 0.20 3.35 35.68
C ASN A 249 -0.79 2.68 34.72
N LYS A 250 -1.31 3.46 33.76
CA LYS A 250 -2.14 3.01 32.62
C LYS A 250 -1.49 1.82 31.87
N HIS A 251 -0.16 1.76 31.84
CA HIS A 251 0.62 0.68 31.24
C HIS A 251 0.40 -0.68 31.91
N ARG A 252 0.28 -0.74 33.24
CA ARG A 252 0.07 -1.98 34.00
C ARG A 252 -1.36 -2.52 33.82
N ARG A 253 -2.32 -1.61 33.62
CA ARG A 253 -3.73 -1.94 33.40
C ARG A 253 -3.96 -2.56 32.01
N ASN A 254 -3.33 -2.00 30.97
CA ASN A 254 -3.39 -2.56 29.62
C ASN A 254 -2.65 -3.91 29.53
N MET A 255 -1.54 -4.09 30.26
CA MET A 255 -0.86 -5.39 30.39
C MET A 255 -1.71 -6.47 31.09
N GLN A 256 -2.49 -6.10 32.11
CA GLN A 256 -3.41 -7.02 32.81
C GLN A 256 -4.64 -7.41 31.98
N LEU A 257 -5.14 -6.51 31.14
CA LEU A 257 -6.23 -6.82 30.20
C LEU A 257 -5.78 -7.77 29.08
N MET A 258 -4.49 -7.74 28.71
CA MET A 258 -3.90 -8.62 27.70
C MET A 258 -3.52 -10.02 28.21
N THR A 259 -3.49 -10.25 29.53
CA THR A 259 -3.10 -11.54 30.14
C THR A 259 -4.28 -12.47 30.45
N ARG A 260 -5.53 -12.00 30.32
CA ARG A 260 -6.70 -12.90 30.27
C ARG A 260 -6.81 -13.50 28.88
N ARG A 261 -6.04 -14.58 28.64
CA ARG A 261 -6.37 -15.53 27.56
C ARG A 261 -7.80 -16.00 27.79
N HIS A 262 -8.67 -15.83 26.81
CA HIS A 262 -9.91 -16.59 26.72
C HIS A 262 -9.56 -18.09 26.88
N PRO A 263 -10.25 -18.84 27.76
CA PRO A 263 -10.13 -20.30 27.71
C PRO A 263 -10.64 -20.76 26.34
N PRO A 264 -9.99 -21.76 25.71
CA PRO A 264 -10.44 -22.27 24.44
C PRO A 264 -11.84 -22.86 24.61
N MET A 265 -12.77 -22.46 23.73
CA MET A 265 -14.02 -23.18 23.55
C MET A 265 -13.71 -24.58 23.05
N GLY A 266 -14.03 -25.60 23.85
CA GLY A 266 -13.98 -27.00 23.42
C GLY A 266 -13.63 -27.99 24.54
N ALA A 267 -14.60 -28.27 25.41
CA ALA A 267 -14.70 -29.55 26.11
C ALA A 267 -16.20 -29.80 26.37
N ILE A 268 -16.85 -30.38 25.36
CA ILE A 268 -18.07 -31.16 25.57
C ILE A 268 -17.54 -32.56 25.92
N ASP A 269 -17.77 -32.98 27.16
CA ASP A 269 -17.90 -34.40 27.53
C ASP A 269 -18.51 -34.45 28.95
N GLN A 270 -19.84 -34.57 28.97
CA GLN A 270 -20.65 -35.54 29.73
C GLN A 270 -22.13 -35.20 29.57
#